data_AF-W4E2M5-F1
#
_entry.id   AF-W4E2M5-F1
#
_cell.length_a   1.000
_cell.length_b   1.000
_cell.length_c   1.000
_cell.angle_alpha   90.00
_cell.angle_beta   90.00
_cell.angle_gamma   90.00
#
_symmetry.space_group_name_H-M   'P 1'
#
loop_
_entity.id
_entity.type
_entity.pdbx_description
1 polymer ?
#
loop_
_entity_poly.entity_id
_entity_poly.type
_entity_poly.pdbx_seq_one_letter_code
_entity_poly.pdbx_strand_id
1 'polypeptide(L)'
;MYLVYADEQGNVYDHPELYALARSGDMIVEILEEELVPLPEGATLVGLPSTRAIGMNPETGEMLPLPAGSQAVGALLPQGYTRLCLPGYVKTDKTYKLPLFGYSAVVWKDGGFYVAADLTDDPEQWNPLNCDRDDVKNGVGELTAKYPENRLYNHLSNCALEYECLTSSNTFLGRWEGAVPVSYSCNAGCFGCISEQPDDSGFVSPQTRMSFRPAVNEVSQVMLEHLKTPESIVSFGQGCEGEPSTQAKLIIESIREVRSITDMGYININTNAGLSDHIRGIVDAGLDLMRVSTISALDDHYNAYYKPRGYTLANVEKSLKYAASQGVYTSINYLIFPGVTDREEEIEAMVEFVRRTDLKLIQMRNLNIDPESYLELIPPARGEILGMKTMLEIFREELPEVVIGSFTHVPPAELARAKQRRVQL
;
A
#
# COMPACT_ATOMS: atom_id res chain seq x y z
N MET A 1 25.61 15.34 -3.92
CA MET A 1 24.59 14.31 -4.22
C MET A 1 24.44 14.26 -5.73
N TYR A 2 24.97 13.22 -6.37
CA TYR A 2 25.11 13.17 -7.82
C TYR A 2 23.92 12.49 -8.49
N LEU A 3 23.60 12.94 -9.71
CA LEU A 3 22.53 12.39 -10.53
C LEU A 3 22.80 10.92 -10.86
N VAL A 4 21.79 10.07 -10.70
CA VAL A 4 21.81 8.69 -11.17
C VAL A 4 20.95 8.57 -12.43
N TYR A 5 21.46 7.89 -13.45
CA TYR A 5 20.75 7.63 -14.69
C TYR A 5 21.05 6.22 -15.22
N ALA A 6 20.21 5.74 -16.14
CA ALA A 6 20.43 4.47 -16.81
C ALA A 6 20.57 4.67 -18.32
N ASP A 7 21.37 3.84 -18.97
CA ASP A 7 21.34 3.71 -20.44
C ASP A 7 20.17 2.84 -20.92
N GLU A 8 20.00 2.72 -22.22
CA GLU A 8 18.94 1.90 -22.84
C GLU A 8 19.14 0.39 -22.62
N GLN A 9 20.31 -0.04 -22.17
CA GLN A 9 20.61 -1.43 -21.81
C GLN A 9 20.33 -1.71 -20.32
N GLY A 10 19.96 -0.69 -19.55
CA GLY A 10 19.69 -0.80 -18.12
C GLY A 10 20.93 -0.74 -17.23
N ASN A 11 22.10 -0.37 -17.77
CA ASN A 11 23.28 -0.11 -16.94
C ASN A 11 23.08 1.23 -16.22
N VAL A 12 23.36 1.24 -14.91
CA VAL A 12 23.16 2.40 -14.05
C VAL A 12 24.48 3.12 -13.83
N TYR A 13 24.46 4.45 -13.92
CA TYR A 13 25.62 5.34 -13.80
C TYR A 13 25.33 6.49 -12.86
N ASP A 14 26.34 6.90 -12.09
CA ASP A 14 26.38 8.21 -11.44
C ASP A 14 27.00 9.24 -12.39
N HIS A 15 26.48 10.47 -12.38
CA HIS A 15 27.02 11.55 -13.17
C HIS A 15 28.20 12.22 -12.40
N PRO A 16 29.36 12.46 -13.04
CA PRO A 16 30.55 12.95 -12.33
C PRO A 16 30.42 14.38 -11.78
N GLU A 17 29.60 15.22 -12.43
CA GLU A 17 29.51 16.66 -12.12
C GLU A 17 28.11 17.11 -11.67
N LEU A 18 27.05 16.70 -12.36
CA LEU A 18 25.68 17.17 -12.11
C LEU A 18 25.09 16.62 -10.82
N TYR A 19 24.43 17.52 -10.08
CA TYR A 19 23.66 17.17 -8.89
C TYR A 19 22.29 16.62 -9.28
N ALA A 20 21.84 15.64 -8.50
CA ALA A 20 20.53 15.05 -8.67
C ALA A 20 19.43 16.07 -8.34
N LEU A 21 18.35 16.03 -9.12
CA LEU A 21 17.11 16.71 -8.83
C LEU A 21 16.00 15.68 -8.63
N ALA A 22 14.93 16.07 -7.97
CA ALA A 22 13.74 15.27 -7.80
C ALA A 22 12.49 16.02 -8.27
N ARG A 23 11.34 15.39 -8.07
CA ARG A 23 10.04 15.97 -8.32
C ARG A 23 9.15 15.93 -7.09
N SER A 24 8.46 17.02 -6.86
CA SER A 24 7.27 17.11 -6.03
C SER A 24 6.12 17.54 -6.93
N GLY A 25 5.26 16.59 -7.31
CA GLY A 25 4.24 16.82 -8.33
C GLY A 25 4.84 17.12 -9.71
N ASP A 26 4.46 18.29 -10.25
CA ASP A 26 4.96 18.82 -11.52
C ASP A 26 6.21 19.68 -11.38
N MET A 27 6.61 20.03 -10.15
CA MET A 27 7.79 20.86 -9.88
C MET A 27 9.06 20.01 -9.83
N ILE A 28 10.14 20.53 -10.42
CA ILE A 28 11.50 20.03 -10.23
C ILE A 28 12.06 20.72 -8.99
N VAL A 29 12.54 19.92 -8.04
CA VAL A 29 13.02 20.38 -6.74
C VAL A 29 14.43 19.86 -6.47
N GLU A 30 15.18 20.63 -5.70
CA GLU A 30 16.41 20.15 -5.08
C GLU A 30 16.09 19.12 -4.00
N ILE A 31 17.01 18.19 -3.76
CA ILE A 31 16.86 17.16 -2.74
C ILE A 31 17.61 17.62 -1.50
N LEU A 32 16.95 17.62 -0.34
CA LEU A 32 17.60 17.95 0.93
C LEU A 32 18.37 16.75 1.47
N GLU A 33 19.54 16.99 2.06
CA GLU A 33 20.39 15.90 2.55
C GLU A 33 19.71 15.13 3.70
N GLU A 34 18.94 15.82 4.54
CA GLU A 34 18.17 15.23 5.63
C GLU A 34 16.97 14.39 5.18
N GLU A 35 16.61 14.42 3.90
CA GLU A 35 15.55 13.58 3.30
C GLU A 35 16.09 12.28 2.71
N LEU A 36 17.41 12.08 2.76
CA LEU A 36 18.06 10.91 2.18
C LEU A 36 18.36 9.85 3.22
N VAL A 37 17.98 8.62 2.89
CA VAL A 37 18.45 7.41 3.58
C VAL A 37 19.28 6.55 2.60
N PRO A 38 20.25 5.77 3.09
CA PRO A 38 20.89 4.75 2.25
C PRO A 38 19.83 3.87 1.58
N LEU A 39 20.05 3.46 0.33
CA LEU A 39 19.13 2.59 -0.39
C LEU A 39 18.82 1.35 0.49
N PRO A 40 17.55 1.17 0.91
CA PRO A 40 17.20 0.11 1.85
C PRO A 40 17.47 -1.28 1.28
N GLU A 41 17.81 -2.22 2.14
CA GLU A 41 17.84 -3.63 1.78
C GLU A 41 16.45 -4.08 1.30
N GLY A 42 16.40 -4.88 0.24
CA GLY A 42 15.15 -5.28 -0.42
C GLY A 42 14.55 -4.24 -1.38
N ALA A 43 15.14 -3.04 -1.50
CA ALA A 43 14.74 -2.09 -2.54
C ALA A 43 15.24 -2.55 -3.92
N THR A 44 14.47 -2.21 -4.97
CA THR A 44 14.84 -2.51 -6.37
C THR A 44 15.02 -1.23 -7.16
N LEU A 45 16.17 -1.07 -7.81
CA LEU A 45 16.38 0.01 -8.78
C LEU A 45 15.69 -0.32 -10.10
N VAL A 46 15.03 0.68 -10.69
CA VAL A 46 14.30 0.54 -11.94
C VAL A 46 14.63 1.71 -12.87
N GLY A 47 14.87 1.41 -14.14
CA GLY A 47 14.89 2.43 -15.19
C GLY A 47 13.47 2.90 -15.50
N LEU A 48 13.30 4.19 -15.76
CA LEU A 48 12.04 4.80 -16.18
C LEU A 48 12.12 5.03 -17.70
N PRO A 49 11.62 4.10 -18.52
CA PRO A 49 11.66 4.26 -19.97
C PRO A 49 10.85 5.48 -20.43
N SER A 50 11.17 5.97 -21.62
CA SER A 50 10.56 7.18 -22.19
C SER A 50 10.73 8.43 -21.33
N THR A 51 11.85 8.50 -20.60
CA THR A 51 12.26 9.68 -19.82
C THR A 51 13.70 10.08 -20.14
N ARG A 52 14.04 11.33 -19.82
CA ARG A 52 15.42 11.81 -19.66
C ARG A 52 15.60 12.27 -18.23
N ALA A 53 16.65 11.79 -17.57
CA ALA A 53 17.04 12.26 -16.25
C ALA A 53 17.40 13.76 -16.31
N ILE A 54 17.09 14.52 -15.27
CA ILE A 54 17.47 15.94 -15.16
C ILE A 54 18.48 16.10 -14.04
N GLY A 55 19.57 16.80 -14.34
CA GLY A 55 20.57 17.20 -13.35
C GLY A 55 20.70 18.72 -13.26
N MET A 56 21.28 19.18 -12.16
CA MET A 56 21.64 20.58 -11.96
C MET A 56 23.16 20.75 -12.05
N ASN A 57 23.61 21.75 -12.80
CA ASN A 57 24.99 22.18 -12.73
C ASN A 57 25.22 22.94 -11.41
N PRO A 58 26.11 22.47 -10.51
CA PRO A 58 26.28 23.08 -9.19
C PRO A 58 26.94 24.47 -9.22
N GLU A 59 27.67 24.82 -10.29
CA GLU A 59 28.32 26.13 -10.41
C GLU A 59 27.35 27.21 -10.93
N THR A 60 26.45 26.84 -11.84
CA THR A 60 25.56 27.79 -12.53
C THR A 60 24.11 27.75 -12.04
N GLY A 61 23.70 26.66 -11.37
CA GLY A 61 22.30 26.38 -11.03
C GLY A 61 21.42 25.99 -12.22
N GLU A 62 22.00 25.78 -13.40
CA GLU A 62 21.24 25.42 -14.60
C GLU A 62 20.72 23.98 -14.52
N MET A 63 19.42 23.80 -14.70
CA MET A 63 18.77 22.48 -14.74
C MET A 63 18.70 21.99 -16.19
N LEU A 64 19.33 20.84 -16.47
CA LEU A 64 19.46 20.32 -17.82
C LEU A 64 19.03 18.85 -17.91
N PRO A 65 18.19 18.48 -18.89
CA PRO A 65 17.94 17.08 -19.18
C PRO A 65 19.18 16.46 -19.84
N LEU A 66 19.60 15.30 -19.37
CA LEU A 66 20.70 14.52 -19.97
C LEU A 66 20.40 14.16 -21.43
N PRO A 67 21.37 13.80 -22.28
CA PRO A 67 21.12 13.40 -23.67
C PRO A 67 20.07 12.28 -23.84
N ALA A 68 19.56 12.12 -25.06
CA ALA A 68 18.67 11.00 -25.37
C ALA A 68 19.38 9.67 -25.09
N GLY A 69 18.63 8.71 -24.51
CA GLY A 69 19.17 7.43 -24.04
C GLY A 69 19.58 7.43 -22.56
N SER A 70 19.65 8.59 -21.90
CA SER A 70 19.92 8.69 -20.45
C SER A 70 18.63 8.74 -19.64
N GLN A 71 18.05 7.56 -19.40
CA GLN A 71 16.79 7.38 -18.70
C GLN A 71 16.92 7.71 -17.22
N ALA A 72 15.84 8.21 -16.61
CA ALA A 72 15.80 8.38 -15.16
C ALA A 72 15.79 7.03 -14.45
N VAL A 73 16.35 7.01 -13.24
CA VAL A 73 16.35 5.84 -12.36
C VAL A 73 15.50 6.16 -11.13
N GLY A 74 14.65 5.21 -10.76
CA GLY A 74 13.87 5.23 -9.53
C GLY A 74 14.19 4.03 -8.65
N ALA A 75 13.79 4.11 -7.38
CA ALA A 75 13.81 2.98 -6.47
C ALA A 75 12.39 2.57 -6.08
N LEU A 76 12.14 1.26 -6.06
CA LEU A 76 10.97 0.64 -5.47
C LEU A 76 11.32 0.29 -4.02
N LEU A 77 10.68 0.97 -3.08
CA LEU A 77 11.00 0.83 -1.65
C LEU A 77 10.23 -0.36 -1.04
N PRO A 78 10.86 -1.11 -0.11
CA PRO A 78 10.14 -2.09 0.69
C PRO A 78 9.14 -1.40 1.62
N GLN A 79 8.21 -2.17 2.19
CA GLN A 79 7.32 -1.67 3.24
C GLN A 79 8.13 -1.19 4.44
N GLY A 80 7.65 -0.14 5.10
CA GLY A 80 8.38 0.56 6.17
C GLY A 80 8.94 1.92 5.74
N TYR A 81 9.17 2.13 4.44
CA TYR A 81 9.70 3.38 3.92
C TYR A 81 8.65 4.21 3.17
N THR A 82 8.50 5.45 3.58
CA THR A 82 7.63 6.44 2.92
C THR A 82 8.45 7.26 1.93
N ARG A 83 8.05 7.26 0.66
CA ARG A 83 8.67 8.06 -0.40
C ARG A 83 8.45 9.54 -0.13
N LEU A 84 9.53 10.31 -0.15
CA LEU A 84 9.47 11.77 0.01
C LEU A 84 9.44 12.51 -1.32
N CYS A 85 10.13 12.00 -2.35
CA CYS A 85 10.17 12.63 -3.67
C CYS A 85 10.10 11.62 -4.82
N LEU A 86 9.60 12.07 -5.97
CA LEU A 86 9.60 11.34 -7.24
C LEU A 86 10.93 11.55 -7.98
N PRO A 87 11.37 10.64 -8.88
CA PRO A 87 12.58 10.86 -9.67
C PRO A 87 12.52 12.13 -10.53
N GLY A 88 13.64 12.85 -10.64
CA GLY A 88 13.76 14.05 -11.47
C GLY A 88 13.92 13.71 -12.95
N TYR A 89 12.86 13.89 -13.73
CA TYR A 89 12.86 13.56 -15.16
C TYR A 89 11.93 14.42 -16.01
N VAL A 90 12.18 14.41 -17.32
CA VAL A 90 11.22 14.84 -18.35
C VAL A 90 10.82 13.65 -19.22
N LYS A 91 9.52 13.50 -19.50
CA LYS A 91 9.04 12.51 -20.47
C LYS A 91 9.53 12.85 -21.88
N THR A 92 10.08 11.87 -22.58
CA THR A 92 10.37 11.98 -24.02
C THR A 92 9.16 11.59 -24.87
N ASP A 93 8.32 10.70 -24.37
CA ASP A 93 7.01 10.35 -24.94
C ASP A 93 5.94 10.50 -23.86
N LYS A 94 5.07 11.51 -24.03
CA LYS A 94 3.98 11.80 -23.09
C LYS A 94 2.83 10.80 -23.18
N THR A 95 2.77 9.99 -24.23
CA THR A 95 1.72 8.96 -24.38
C THR A 95 2.07 7.66 -23.66
N TYR A 96 3.36 7.44 -23.37
CA TYR A 96 3.83 6.28 -22.65
C TYR A 96 3.54 6.41 -21.15
N LYS A 97 2.75 5.46 -20.62
CA LYS A 97 2.42 5.36 -19.19
C LYS A 97 3.35 4.36 -18.51
N LEU A 98 3.96 4.78 -17.41
CA LEU A 98 4.79 3.90 -16.59
C LEU A 98 3.93 2.79 -15.93
N PRO A 99 4.49 1.60 -15.73
CA PRO A 99 3.85 0.54 -14.95
C PRO A 99 3.45 1.00 -13.53
N LEU A 100 2.52 0.28 -12.89
CA LEU A 100 2.03 0.61 -11.55
C LEU A 100 3.07 0.30 -10.47
N PHE A 101 4.03 1.21 -10.29
CA PHE A 101 5.06 1.15 -9.24
C PHE A 101 5.24 2.49 -8.51
N GLY A 102 5.77 2.42 -7.29
CA GLY A 102 6.04 3.55 -6.41
C GLY A 102 7.45 4.08 -6.59
N TYR A 103 7.71 4.77 -7.71
CA TYR A 103 9.03 5.29 -8.07
C TYR A 103 9.52 6.37 -7.09
N SER A 104 10.64 6.14 -6.42
CA SER A 104 11.27 7.09 -5.49
C SER A 104 12.57 7.65 -6.06
N ALA A 105 12.87 8.93 -5.78
CA ALA A 105 14.09 9.57 -6.26
C ALA A 105 15.34 8.87 -5.71
N VAL A 106 16.36 8.72 -6.56
CA VAL A 106 17.64 8.05 -6.25
C VAL A 106 18.79 9.00 -6.53
N VAL A 107 19.78 9.02 -5.64
CA VAL A 107 21.02 9.77 -5.81
C VAL A 107 22.23 8.90 -5.51
N TRP A 108 23.39 9.32 -6.03
CA TRP A 108 24.67 8.76 -5.63
C TRP A 108 25.36 9.69 -4.62
N LYS A 109 25.71 9.16 -3.45
CA LYS A 109 26.30 9.92 -2.34
C LYS A 109 27.21 8.98 -1.54
N ASP A 110 28.37 9.49 -1.13
CA ASP A 110 29.31 8.78 -0.23
C ASP A 110 29.65 7.34 -0.68
N GLY A 111 29.76 7.12 -2.00
CA GLY A 111 30.13 5.83 -2.59
C GLY A 111 29.00 4.80 -2.68
N GLY A 112 27.74 5.21 -2.50
CA GLY A 112 26.58 4.32 -2.61
C GLY A 112 25.30 5.03 -3.06
N PHE A 113 24.25 4.24 -3.25
CA PHE A 113 22.92 4.73 -3.57
C PHE A 113 22.19 5.20 -2.32
N TYR A 114 21.53 6.34 -2.44
CA TYR A 114 20.62 6.91 -1.44
C TYR A 114 19.28 7.21 -2.10
N VAL A 115 18.22 7.26 -1.31
CA VAL A 115 16.85 7.50 -1.76
C VAL A 115 16.15 8.56 -0.92
N ALA A 116 15.28 9.35 -1.54
CA ALA A 116 14.45 10.33 -0.84
C ALA A 116 13.28 9.62 -0.13
N ALA A 117 13.49 9.23 1.13
CA ALA A 117 12.54 8.44 1.91
C ALA A 117 12.68 8.67 3.42
N ASP A 118 11.59 8.47 4.17
CA ASP A 118 11.57 8.41 5.63
C ASP A 118 11.28 6.98 6.10
N LEU A 119 11.99 6.52 7.14
CA LEU A 119 11.72 5.23 7.78
C LEU A 119 10.52 5.39 8.72
N THR A 120 9.34 5.04 8.23
CA THR A 120 8.06 5.18 8.93
C THR A 120 7.63 3.95 9.73
N ASP A 121 8.22 2.78 9.48
CA ASP A 121 7.91 1.54 10.20
C ASP A 121 9.12 0.60 10.19
N ASP A 122 9.14 -0.38 11.08
CA ASP A 122 10.17 -1.43 11.07
C ASP A 122 9.93 -2.40 9.90
N PRO A 123 10.82 -2.44 8.88
CA PRO A 123 10.59 -3.22 7.68
C PRO A 123 10.79 -4.73 7.90
N GLU A 124 11.33 -5.18 9.02
CA GLU A 124 11.85 -6.54 9.19
C GLU A 124 10.83 -7.64 8.85
N GLN A 125 9.59 -7.54 9.35
CA GLN A 125 8.53 -8.53 9.07
C GLN A 125 8.06 -8.54 7.61
N TRP A 126 8.40 -7.49 6.85
CA TRP A 126 8.02 -7.33 5.44
C TRP A 126 9.24 -7.24 4.53
N ASN A 127 10.43 -7.55 5.05
CA ASN A 127 11.65 -7.65 4.25
C ASN A 127 11.52 -8.89 3.35
N PRO A 128 11.55 -8.74 2.01
CA PRO A 128 11.45 -9.87 1.10
C PRO A 128 12.51 -10.95 1.32
N LEU A 129 13.68 -10.58 1.84
CA LEU A 129 14.78 -11.51 2.11
C LEU A 129 14.50 -12.47 3.27
N ASN A 130 13.53 -12.15 4.13
CA ASN A 130 13.07 -13.05 5.17
C ASN A 130 12.17 -14.18 4.64
N CYS A 131 11.88 -14.18 3.33
CA CYS A 131 10.98 -15.10 2.65
C CYS A 131 11.78 -16.08 1.78
N ASP A 132 12.39 -17.10 2.41
CA ASP A 132 13.11 -18.14 1.68
C ASP A 132 12.18 -18.86 0.68
N ARG A 133 12.61 -18.91 -0.58
CA ARG A 133 11.77 -19.39 -1.68
C ARG A 133 11.54 -20.89 -1.64
N ASP A 134 12.46 -21.66 -1.08
CA ASP A 134 12.30 -23.10 -0.94
C ASP A 134 11.39 -23.45 0.25
N ASP A 135 11.48 -22.69 1.35
CA ASP A 135 10.53 -22.81 2.46
C ASP A 135 9.09 -22.50 2.02
N VAL A 136 8.90 -21.45 1.22
CA VAL A 136 7.57 -21.12 0.66
C VAL A 136 7.06 -22.24 -0.25
N LYS A 137 7.89 -22.80 -1.14
CA LYS A 137 7.49 -23.94 -1.99
C LYS A 137 7.11 -25.17 -1.16
N ASN A 138 7.86 -25.45 -0.09
CA ASN A 138 7.56 -26.57 0.81
C ASN A 138 6.22 -26.35 1.51
N GLY A 139 5.98 -25.16 2.09
CA GLY A 139 4.71 -24.80 2.72
C GLY A 139 3.53 -24.88 1.75
N VAL A 140 3.73 -24.44 0.48
CA VAL A 140 2.75 -24.61 -0.59
C VAL A 140 2.43 -26.09 -0.82
N GLY A 141 3.45 -26.94 -0.96
CA GLY A 141 3.28 -28.38 -1.15
C GLY A 141 2.53 -29.05 0.01
N GLU A 142 2.87 -28.69 1.25
CA GLU A 142 2.24 -29.24 2.46
C GLU A 142 0.76 -28.85 2.57
N LEU A 143 0.43 -27.55 2.46
CA LEU A 143 -0.95 -27.09 2.64
C LEU A 143 -1.87 -27.49 1.48
N THR A 144 -1.37 -27.48 0.24
CA THR A 144 -2.16 -27.95 -0.91
C THR A 144 -2.40 -29.47 -0.87
N ALA A 145 -1.44 -30.26 -0.38
CA ALA A 145 -1.65 -31.69 -0.15
C ALA A 145 -2.61 -31.98 1.01
N LYS A 146 -2.57 -31.15 2.07
CA LYS A 146 -3.47 -31.26 3.23
C LYS A 146 -4.91 -30.87 2.88
N TYR A 147 -5.10 -29.90 1.98
CA TYR A 147 -6.39 -29.36 1.57
C TYR A 147 -6.59 -29.40 0.04
N PRO A 148 -6.64 -30.59 -0.59
CA PRO A 148 -6.62 -30.72 -2.05
C PRO A 148 -7.84 -30.10 -2.75
N GLU A 149 -8.98 -30.03 -2.05
CA GLU A 149 -10.23 -29.46 -2.58
C GLU A 149 -10.38 -27.95 -2.30
N ASN A 150 -9.43 -27.33 -1.59
CA ASN A 150 -9.52 -25.92 -1.22
C ASN A 150 -8.87 -25.03 -2.30
N ARG A 151 -9.73 -24.38 -3.08
CA ARG A 151 -9.32 -23.53 -4.21
C ARG A 151 -8.61 -22.26 -3.77
N LEU A 152 -8.78 -21.81 -2.52
CA LEU A 152 -8.03 -20.67 -2.00
C LEU A 152 -6.54 -20.98 -1.87
N TYR A 153 -6.16 -22.15 -1.37
CA TYR A 153 -4.75 -22.53 -1.34
C TYR A 153 -4.14 -22.60 -2.74
N ASN A 154 -4.88 -23.07 -3.74
CA ASN A 154 -4.43 -23.05 -5.14
C ASN A 154 -4.27 -21.63 -5.71
N HIS A 155 -5.16 -20.70 -5.33
CA HIS A 155 -5.03 -19.31 -5.74
C HIS A 155 -3.86 -18.60 -5.03
N LEU A 156 -3.72 -18.85 -3.73
CA LEU A 156 -2.65 -18.29 -2.90
C LEU A 156 -1.28 -18.85 -3.30
N SER A 157 -1.18 -20.11 -3.72
CA SER A 157 0.09 -20.68 -4.19
C SER A 157 0.62 -19.92 -5.40
N ASN A 158 -0.26 -19.59 -6.37
CA ASN A 158 0.10 -18.71 -7.48
C ASN A 158 0.54 -17.32 -7.01
N CYS A 159 -0.17 -16.73 -6.04
CA CYS A 159 0.22 -15.42 -5.50
C CYS A 159 1.59 -15.46 -4.80
N ALA A 160 1.90 -16.52 -4.06
CA ALA A 160 3.16 -16.67 -3.33
C ALA A 160 4.33 -17.00 -4.27
N LEU A 161 4.11 -17.87 -5.26
CA LEU A 161 5.17 -18.37 -6.13
C LEU A 161 5.41 -17.49 -7.36
N GLU A 162 4.37 -16.97 -8.01
CA GLU A 162 4.51 -16.18 -9.25
C GLU A 162 4.62 -14.68 -8.97
N TYR A 163 3.79 -14.16 -8.07
CA TYR A 163 3.78 -12.72 -7.75
C TYR A 163 4.67 -12.35 -6.56
N GLU A 164 5.27 -13.34 -5.90
CA GLU A 164 6.10 -13.19 -4.71
C GLU A 164 5.40 -12.37 -3.60
N CYS A 165 4.07 -12.52 -3.52
CA CYS A 165 3.24 -11.80 -2.56
C CYS A 165 3.57 -12.24 -1.14
N LEU A 166 4.20 -11.35 -0.37
CA LEU A 166 4.62 -11.62 1.00
C LEU A 166 3.47 -12.06 1.91
N THR A 167 2.28 -11.46 1.80
CA THR A 167 1.11 -11.87 2.58
C THR A 167 0.65 -13.29 2.24
N SER A 168 0.78 -13.68 0.96
CA SER A 168 0.48 -15.06 0.54
C SER A 168 1.56 -16.03 1.03
N SER A 169 2.83 -15.67 0.89
CA SER A 169 3.96 -16.47 1.41
C SER A 169 3.83 -16.69 2.92
N ASN A 170 3.47 -15.66 3.69
CA ASN A 170 3.23 -15.75 5.12
C ASN A 170 2.10 -16.72 5.49
N THR A 171 1.12 -16.91 4.60
CA THR A 171 0.06 -17.91 4.79
C THR A 171 0.63 -19.33 4.76
N PHE A 172 1.58 -19.60 3.85
CA PHE A 172 2.23 -20.90 3.73
C PHE A 172 3.35 -21.11 4.76
N LEU A 173 3.95 -20.03 5.25
CA LEU A 173 4.94 -20.06 6.33
C LEU A 173 4.31 -20.04 7.73
N GLY A 174 3.00 -19.82 7.85
CA GLY A 174 2.27 -19.82 9.12
C GLY A 174 2.70 -18.73 10.10
N ARG A 175 3.07 -17.54 9.61
CA ARG A 175 3.58 -16.44 10.43
C ARG A 175 2.96 -15.09 10.06
N TRP A 176 3.01 -14.13 10.99
CA TRP A 176 2.64 -12.73 10.77
C TRP A 176 1.23 -12.55 10.15
N GLU A 177 1.08 -11.65 9.17
CA GLU A 177 -0.15 -11.42 8.41
C GLU A 177 -0.29 -12.39 7.22
N GLY A 178 -1.33 -13.22 7.25
CA GLY A 178 -1.72 -14.15 6.19
C GLY A 178 -2.89 -13.65 5.35
N ALA A 179 -2.95 -14.08 4.09
CA ALA A 179 -3.93 -13.66 3.11
C ALA A 179 -5.14 -14.60 3.06
N VAL A 180 -6.35 -14.04 3.06
CA VAL A 180 -7.60 -14.79 2.92
C VAL A 180 -8.53 -14.07 1.94
N PRO A 181 -8.26 -14.16 0.62
CA PRO A 181 -9.03 -13.41 -0.35
C PRO A 181 -10.40 -14.05 -0.60
N VAL A 182 -11.41 -13.22 -0.83
CA VAL A 182 -12.82 -13.64 -0.88
C VAL A 182 -13.61 -13.07 -2.06
N SER A 183 -13.15 -11.98 -2.68
CA SER A 183 -13.94 -11.19 -3.61
C SER A 183 -13.44 -11.19 -5.06
N TYR A 184 -14.27 -11.66 -5.97
CA TYR A 184 -14.04 -11.50 -7.41
C TYR A 184 -14.64 -10.20 -7.97
N SER A 185 -15.35 -9.40 -7.15
CA SER A 185 -16.05 -8.20 -7.60
C SER A 185 -15.69 -6.95 -6.77
N CYS A 186 -15.84 -5.78 -7.39
CA CYS A 186 -15.53 -4.50 -6.74
C CYS A 186 -16.66 -3.49 -6.99
N ASN A 187 -16.89 -2.60 -6.05
CA ASN A 187 -17.80 -1.45 -6.18
C ASN A 187 -17.03 -0.12 -6.43
N ALA A 188 -15.73 -0.18 -6.70
CA ALA A 188 -14.92 0.97 -7.11
C ALA A 188 -14.36 0.74 -8.53
N GLY A 189 -14.00 1.81 -9.21
CA GLY A 189 -13.35 1.81 -10.53
C GLY A 189 -12.00 2.50 -10.47
N CYS A 190 -11.16 2.10 -9.51
CA CYS A 190 -9.89 2.79 -9.22
C CYS A 190 -9.05 2.94 -10.49
N PHE A 191 -8.57 4.15 -10.76
CA PHE A 191 -7.71 4.40 -11.94
C PHE A 191 -6.48 3.47 -11.94
N GLY A 192 -5.78 3.37 -10.81
CA GLY A 192 -4.63 2.48 -10.62
C GLY A 192 -4.99 1.12 -10.00
N CYS A 193 -6.14 0.52 -10.31
CA CYS A 193 -6.49 -0.79 -9.75
C CYS A 193 -5.43 -1.86 -10.09
N ILE A 194 -4.92 -2.53 -9.06
CA ILE A 194 -3.79 -3.46 -9.20
C ILE A 194 -4.18 -4.87 -9.62
N SER A 195 -5.49 -5.18 -9.69
CA SER A 195 -6.02 -6.51 -10.01
C SER A 195 -6.80 -6.55 -11.33
N GLU A 196 -7.20 -5.39 -11.85
CA GLU A 196 -8.09 -5.26 -13.00
C GLU A 196 -7.87 -3.89 -13.65
N GLN A 197 -7.65 -3.87 -14.97
CA GLN A 197 -7.54 -2.65 -15.76
C GLN A 197 -8.42 -2.76 -17.01
N PRO A 198 -9.10 -1.68 -17.45
CA PRO A 198 -9.74 -1.64 -18.75
C PRO A 198 -8.72 -1.86 -19.88
N ASP A 199 -9.16 -2.47 -20.99
CA ASP A 199 -8.31 -2.76 -22.16
C ASP A 199 -7.68 -1.50 -22.77
N ASP A 200 -8.33 -0.34 -22.62
CA ASP A 200 -7.91 0.96 -23.16
C ASP A 200 -7.14 1.83 -22.14
N SER A 201 -6.80 1.30 -20.97
CA SER A 201 -6.09 2.04 -19.91
C SER A 201 -4.69 2.49 -20.31
N GLY A 202 -4.02 1.75 -21.21
CA GLY A 202 -2.64 2.01 -21.65
C GLY A 202 -1.56 1.46 -20.70
N PHE A 203 -1.94 0.68 -19.69
CA PHE A 203 -1.06 -0.08 -18.80
C PHE A 203 -1.79 -1.33 -18.30
N VAL A 204 -1.09 -2.24 -17.63
CA VAL A 204 -1.69 -3.51 -17.15
C VAL A 204 -1.71 -3.57 -15.63
N SER A 205 -2.65 -4.34 -15.09
CA SER A 205 -2.64 -4.66 -13.66
C SER A 205 -1.46 -5.60 -13.33
N PRO A 206 -0.71 -5.35 -12.25
CA PRO A 206 0.41 -6.20 -11.85
C PRO A 206 -0.03 -7.59 -11.33
N GLN A 207 -1.29 -7.73 -10.91
CA GLN A 207 -1.86 -8.99 -10.45
C GLN A 207 -3.16 -9.30 -11.19
N THR A 208 -3.54 -10.57 -11.21
CA THR A 208 -4.82 -11.02 -11.79
C THR A 208 -5.87 -11.17 -10.69
N ARG A 209 -7.03 -10.54 -10.86
CA ARG A 209 -8.15 -10.73 -9.93
C ARG A 209 -8.63 -12.20 -9.93
N MET A 210 -8.91 -12.73 -8.75
CA MET A 210 -9.58 -14.01 -8.61
C MET A 210 -10.91 -14.05 -9.38
N SER A 211 -11.21 -15.21 -9.96
CA SER A 211 -12.37 -15.42 -10.84
C SER A 211 -13.47 -16.28 -10.21
N PHE A 212 -13.37 -16.58 -8.91
CA PHE A 212 -14.32 -17.43 -8.21
C PHE A 212 -14.67 -16.85 -6.84
N ARG A 213 -15.81 -17.31 -6.30
CA ARG A 213 -16.19 -17.09 -4.90
C ARG A 213 -15.85 -18.34 -4.09
N PRO A 214 -15.04 -18.23 -3.02
CA PRO A 214 -14.76 -19.38 -2.17
C PRO A 214 -15.97 -19.73 -1.30
N ALA A 215 -15.98 -20.95 -0.79
CA ALA A 215 -16.95 -21.42 0.19
C ALA A 215 -16.49 -21.09 1.61
N VAL A 216 -17.45 -21.06 2.54
CA VAL A 216 -17.21 -20.76 3.96
C VAL A 216 -16.15 -21.68 4.56
N ASN A 217 -16.21 -22.99 4.25
CA ASN A 217 -15.22 -23.97 4.72
C ASN A 217 -13.82 -23.73 4.14
N GLU A 218 -13.71 -23.29 2.88
CA GLU A 218 -12.40 -22.98 2.26
C GLU A 218 -11.73 -21.81 3.00
N VAL A 219 -12.50 -20.77 3.30
CA VAL A 219 -12.06 -19.59 4.06
C VAL A 219 -11.69 -19.97 5.49
N SER A 220 -12.58 -20.66 6.20
CA SER A 220 -12.38 -21.05 7.60
C SER A 220 -11.18 -21.98 7.79
N GLN A 221 -10.90 -22.88 6.82
CA GLN A 221 -9.70 -23.72 6.85
C GLN A 221 -8.40 -22.92 6.80
N VAL A 222 -8.31 -21.93 5.90
CA VAL A 222 -7.12 -21.05 5.82
C VAL A 222 -6.97 -20.27 7.12
N MET A 223 -8.05 -19.67 7.63
CA MET A 223 -8.02 -18.90 8.87
C MET A 223 -7.60 -19.74 10.07
N LEU A 224 -8.15 -20.95 10.24
CA LEU A 224 -7.82 -21.85 11.35
C LEU A 224 -6.39 -22.41 11.26
N GLU A 225 -5.85 -22.57 10.05
CA GLU A 225 -4.46 -22.99 9.86
C GLU A 225 -3.48 -21.89 10.27
N HIS A 226 -3.82 -20.63 9.99
CA HIS A 226 -2.94 -19.49 10.27
C HIS A 226 -3.04 -18.94 11.69
N LEU A 227 -4.24 -18.91 12.29
CA LEU A 227 -4.50 -18.33 13.62
C LEU A 227 -4.03 -19.26 14.76
N LYS A 228 -2.70 -19.42 14.88
CA LYS A 228 -2.06 -20.32 15.87
C LYS A 228 -1.44 -19.59 17.05
N THR A 229 -1.07 -18.31 16.90
CA THR A 229 -0.44 -17.53 17.97
C THR A 229 -1.27 -16.28 18.29
N PRO A 230 -1.08 -15.66 19.48
CA PRO A 230 -1.80 -14.45 19.84
C PRO A 230 -1.56 -13.27 18.88
N GLU A 231 -0.43 -13.28 18.17
CA GLU A 231 0.01 -12.23 17.24
C GLU A 231 -0.33 -12.55 15.77
N SER A 232 -0.79 -13.78 15.45
CA SER A 232 -1.20 -14.14 14.08
C SER A 232 -2.30 -13.20 13.59
N ILE A 233 -2.17 -12.70 12.35
CA ILE A 233 -3.19 -11.89 11.68
C ILE A 233 -3.63 -12.61 10.42
N VAL A 234 -4.93 -12.67 10.14
CA VAL A 234 -5.46 -13.05 8.83
C VAL A 234 -6.25 -11.90 8.24
N SER A 235 -6.06 -11.64 6.95
CA SER A 235 -6.62 -10.46 6.29
C SER A 235 -7.48 -10.84 5.08
N PHE A 236 -8.73 -10.40 5.12
CA PHE A 236 -9.52 -10.21 3.90
C PHE A 236 -9.03 -8.94 3.17
N GLY A 237 -9.22 -8.85 1.86
CA GLY A 237 -8.83 -7.71 1.03
C GLY A 237 -7.36 -7.76 0.59
N GLN A 238 -7.07 -8.49 -0.47
CA GLN A 238 -5.74 -8.67 -1.05
C GLN A 238 -5.60 -8.01 -2.43
N GLY A 239 -4.37 -7.83 -2.90
CA GLY A 239 -4.11 -7.24 -4.22
C GLY A 239 -4.66 -8.05 -5.40
N CYS A 240 -4.96 -9.33 -5.18
CA CYS A 240 -5.54 -10.25 -6.15
C CYS A 240 -7.08 -10.33 -6.10
N GLU A 241 -7.77 -9.47 -5.35
CA GLU A 241 -9.22 -9.49 -5.23
C GLU A 241 -9.86 -8.10 -5.40
N GLY A 242 -11.19 -8.07 -5.51
CA GLY A 242 -11.97 -6.83 -5.48
C GLY A 242 -12.28 -6.36 -4.06
N GLU A 243 -13.33 -5.57 -3.89
CA GLU A 243 -13.74 -5.07 -2.58
C GLU A 243 -14.32 -6.22 -1.73
N PRO A 244 -13.69 -6.60 -0.59
CA PRO A 244 -14.12 -7.75 0.20
C PRO A 244 -15.50 -7.56 0.84
N SER A 245 -15.90 -6.34 1.20
CA SER A 245 -17.23 -6.10 1.79
C SER A 245 -18.37 -6.43 0.84
N THR A 246 -18.14 -6.57 -0.47
CA THR A 246 -19.16 -7.12 -1.40
C THR A 246 -19.54 -8.57 -1.08
N GLN A 247 -18.68 -9.29 -0.36
CA GLN A 247 -18.87 -10.68 0.07
C GLN A 247 -19.25 -10.80 1.56
N ALA A 248 -19.87 -9.77 2.15
CA ALA A 248 -20.16 -9.69 3.57
C ALA A 248 -20.80 -10.96 4.17
N LYS A 249 -21.76 -11.59 3.49
CA LYS A 249 -22.38 -12.83 3.97
C LYS A 249 -21.35 -13.95 4.20
N LEU A 250 -20.46 -14.16 3.23
CA LEU A 250 -19.39 -15.16 3.32
C LEU A 250 -18.44 -14.83 4.48
N ILE A 251 -17.97 -13.58 4.56
CA ILE A 251 -17.06 -13.12 5.62
C ILE A 251 -17.70 -13.33 7.01
N ILE A 252 -18.94 -12.90 7.19
CA ILE A 252 -19.67 -13.02 8.46
C ILE A 252 -19.81 -14.48 8.89
N GLU A 253 -20.17 -15.37 7.96
CA GLU A 253 -20.31 -16.80 8.24
C GLU A 253 -18.96 -17.43 8.62
N SER A 254 -17.88 -17.11 7.90
CA SER A 254 -16.53 -17.60 8.19
C SER A 254 -15.97 -17.08 9.52
N ILE A 255 -16.15 -15.78 9.84
CA ILE A 255 -15.70 -15.23 11.13
C ILE A 255 -16.42 -15.97 12.27
N ARG A 256 -17.74 -16.16 12.18
CA ARG A 256 -18.51 -16.87 13.19
C ARG A 256 -18.08 -18.32 13.35
N GLU A 257 -17.82 -19.03 12.24
CA GLU A 257 -17.31 -20.40 12.28
C GLU A 257 -15.95 -20.46 12.99
N VAL A 258 -15.00 -19.62 12.59
CA VAL A 258 -13.66 -19.57 13.20
C VAL A 258 -13.73 -19.22 14.68
N ARG A 259 -14.50 -18.19 15.06
CA ARG A 259 -14.68 -17.76 16.46
C ARG A 259 -15.48 -18.77 17.29
N SER A 260 -16.27 -19.64 16.66
CA SER A 260 -16.88 -20.82 17.31
C SER A 260 -15.89 -21.94 17.63
N ILE A 261 -14.67 -21.88 17.08
CA ILE A 261 -13.58 -22.83 17.35
C ILE A 261 -12.47 -22.20 18.20
N THR A 262 -12.04 -20.97 17.90
CA THR A 262 -10.89 -20.32 18.58
C THR A 262 -11.01 -18.80 18.66
N ASP A 263 -10.51 -18.23 19.75
CA ASP A 263 -10.29 -16.79 19.93
C ASP A 263 -8.83 -16.36 19.68
N MET A 264 -8.01 -17.25 19.09
CA MET A 264 -6.60 -16.97 18.78
C MET A 264 -6.45 -15.93 17.65
N GLY A 265 -5.41 -15.09 17.75
CA GLY A 265 -5.01 -14.09 16.76
C GLY A 265 -6.08 -13.07 16.37
N TYR A 266 -5.83 -12.33 15.29
CA TYR A 266 -6.65 -11.21 14.83
C TYR A 266 -7.20 -11.45 13.43
N ILE A 267 -8.46 -11.06 13.22
CA ILE A 267 -9.10 -11.05 11.91
C ILE A 267 -9.15 -9.60 11.43
N ASN A 268 -8.49 -9.33 10.31
CA ASN A 268 -8.42 -8.04 9.64
C ASN A 268 -9.22 -8.02 8.33
N ILE A 269 -9.62 -6.84 7.90
CA ILE A 269 -10.15 -6.58 6.56
C ILE A 269 -9.52 -5.32 5.97
N ASN A 270 -9.02 -5.44 4.74
CA ASN A 270 -8.56 -4.33 3.92
C ASN A 270 -9.67 -3.95 2.94
N THR A 271 -10.26 -2.76 3.07
CA THR A 271 -11.52 -2.42 2.38
C THR A 271 -11.52 -0.95 1.95
N ASN A 272 -12.35 -0.58 0.99
CA ASN A 272 -12.74 0.82 0.76
C ASN A 272 -13.78 1.31 1.77
N ALA A 273 -14.41 0.40 2.53
CA ALA A 273 -15.44 0.65 3.54
C ALA A 273 -16.69 1.40 3.06
N GLY A 274 -16.94 1.45 1.74
CA GLY A 274 -18.05 2.18 1.14
C GLY A 274 -19.43 1.56 1.40
N LEU A 275 -19.50 0.25 1.64
CA LEU A 275 -20.75 -0.47 1.92
C LEU A 275 -21.03 -0.52 3.43
N SER A 276 -21.49 0.60 4.01
CA SER A 276 -21.57 0.74 5.48
C SER A 276 -22.39 -0.34 6.20
N ASP A 277 -23.50 -0.81 5.62
CA ASP A 277 -24.30 -1.89 6.25
C ASP A 277 -23.59 -3.24 6.21
N HIS A 278 -22.80 -3.50 5.17
CA HIS A 278 -21.98 -4.70 5.05
C HIS A 278 -20.83 -4.67 6.06
N ILE A 279 -20.14 -3.52 6.17
CA ILE A 279 -19.08 -3.32 7.16
C ILE A 279 -19.62 -3.49 8.58
N ARG A 280 -20.78 -2.90 8.90
CA ARG A 280 -21.44 -3.13 10.20
C ARG A 280 -21.61 -4.62 10.48
N GLY A 281 -22.17 -5.38 9.54
CA GLY A 281 -22.36 -6.82 9.70
C GLY A 281 -21.06 -7.58 9.95
N ILE A 282 -19.98 -7.21 9.26
CA ILE A 282 -18.65 -7.81 9.43
C ILE A 282 -18.06 -7.46 10.80
N VAL A 283 -18.16 -6.20 11.22
CA VAL A 283 -17.73 -5.73 12.55
C VAL A 283 -18.45 -6.50 13.65
N ASP A 284 -19.78 -6.61 13.54
CA ASP A 284 -20.62 -7.29 14.54
C ASP A 284 -20.38 -8.81 14.59
N ALA A 285 -19.83 -9.39 13.52
CA ALA A 285 -19.48 -10.81 13.48
C ALA A 285 -18.24 -11.15 14.30
N GLY A 286 -17.40 -10.17 14.64
CA GLY A 286 -16.18 -10.36 15.44
C GLY A 286 -14.88 -9.95 14.73
N LEU A 287 -14.93 -8.99 13.81
CA LEU A 287 -13.75 -8.38 13.20
C LEU A 287 -12.85 -7.71 14.27
N ASP A 288 -11.55 -7.90 14.22
CA ASP A 288 -10.65 -7.30 15.21
C ASP A 288 -9.97 -6.03 14.69
N LEU A 289 -9.51 -6.05 13.44
CA LEU A 289 -8.78 -4.97 12.79
C LEU A 289 -9.50 -4.56 11.50
N MET A 290 -9.43 -3.28 11.14
CA MET A 290 -9.95 -2.79 9.87
C MET A 290 -9.01 -1.76 9.27
N ARG A 291 -8.57 -2.01 8.04
CA ARG A 291 -7.74 -1.09 7.25
C ARG A 291 -8.53 -0.55 6.07
N VAL A 292 -8.68 0.77 6.02
CA VAL A 292 -9.44 1.45 4.97
C VAL A 292 -8.51 2.13 3.97
N SER A 293 -8.59 1.77 2.70
CA SER A 293 -7.77 2.41 1.66
C SER A 293 -8.33 3.77 1.26
N THR A 294 -7.47 4.79 1.26
CA THR A 294 -7.81 6.12 0.74
C THR A 294 -6.60 6.79 0.10
N ILE A 295 -6.87 7.73 -0.81
CA ILE A 295 -5.85 8.61 -1.41
C ILE A 295 -6.00 10.07 -0.96
N SER A 296 -7.12 10.40 -0.30
CA SER A 296 -7.48 11.76 0.10
C SER A 296 -8.68 11.73 1.04
N ALA A 297 -8.80 12.75 1.88
CA ALA A 297 -9.98 13.04 2.68
C ALA A 297 -10.89 14.11 2.04
N LEU A 298 -10.63 14.47 0.78
CA LEU A 298 -11.42 15.41 -0.03
C LEU A 298 -12.24 14.64 -1.07
N ASP A 299 -13.52 15.00 -1.21
CA ASP A 299 -14.45 14.28 -2.09
C ASP A 299 -14.00 14.29 -3.57
N ASP A 300 -13.55 15.43 -4.09
CA ASP A 300 -13.14 15.57 -5.49
C ASP A 300 -11.89 14.75 -5.82
N HIS A 301 -10.88 14.78 -4.95
CA HIS A 301 -9.68 13.93 -5.06
C HIS A 301 -10.04 12.45 -4.93
N TYR A 302 -10.80 12.08 -3.89
CA TYR A 302 -11.23 10.69 -3.67
C TYR A 302 -12.01 10.15 -4.87
N ASN A 303 -12.98 10.90 -5.38
CA ASN A 303 -13.85 10.48 -6.48
C ASN A 303 -13.10 10.38 -7.81
N ALA A 304 -12.12 11.27 -8.07
CA ALA A 304 -11.30 11.22 -9.26
C ALA A 304 -10.55 9.88 -9.38
N TYR A 305 -9.96 9.41 -8.27
CA TYR A 305 -9.21 8.16 -8.27
C TYR A 305 -10.09 6.91 -8.13
N TYR A 306 -10.92 6.83 -7.08
CA TYR A 306 -11.65 5.60 -6.74
C TYR A 306 -12.87 5.35 -7.63
N LYS A 307 -13.45 6.41 -8.23
CA LYS A 307 -14.66 6.34 -9.05
C LYS A 307 -15.74 5.45 -8.40
N PRO A 308 -16.20 5.82 -7.19
CA PRO A 308 -17.04 4.96 -6.38
C PRO A 308 -18.38 4.65 -7.07
N ARG A 309 -18.85 3.41 -6.97
CA ARG A 309 -20.13 2.96 -7.52
C ARG A 309 -21.10 2.67 -6.38
N GLY A 310 -22.00 3.61 -6.12
CA GLY A 310 -23.05 3.46 -5.11
C GLY A 310 -22.59 3.72 -3.67
N TYR A 311 -21.48 4.45 -3.47
CA TYR A 311 -21.05 4.93 -2.15
C TYR A 311 -20.29 6.26 -2.28
N THR A 312 -20.02 6.90 -1.14
CA THR A 312 -19.33 8.20 -1.03
C THR A 312 -18.26 8.16 0.06
N LEU A 313 -17.40 9.18 0.13
CA LEU A 313 -16.43 9.32 1.23
C LEU A 313 -17.13 9.39 2.61
N ALA A 314 -18.32 9.99 2.68
CA ALA A 314 -19.13 10.00 3.90
C ALA A 314 -19.54 8.58 4.36
N ASN A 315 -19.76 7.65 3.43
CA ASN A 315 -20.01 6.25 3.78
C ASN A 315 -18.77 5.59 4.38
N VAL A 316 -17.59 5.90 3.84
CA VAL A 316 -16.30 5.43 4.35
C VAL A 316 -16.07 5.94 5.78
N GLU A 317 -16.28 7.24 6.02
CA GLU A 317 -16.17 7.84 7.35
C GLU A 317 -17.14 7.19 8.34
N LYS A 318 -18.39 6.95 7.93
CA LYS A 318 -19.41 6.28 8.74
C LYS A 318 -18.98 4.87 9.15
N SER A 319 -18.39 4.11 8.23
CA SER A 319 -17.91 2.75 8.48
C SER A 319 -16.76 2.73 9.48
N LEU A 320 -15.78 3.64 9.33
CA LEU A 320 -14.67 3.80 10.28
C LEU A 320 -15.15 4.15 11.68
N LYS A 321 -15.99 5.18 11.80
CA LYS A 321 -16.60 5.60 13.08
C LYS A 321 -17.33 4.45 13.76
N TYR A 322 -18.10 3.68 13.00
CA TYR A 322 -18.81 2.52 13.55
C TYR A 322 -17.83 1.48 14.10
N ALA A 323 -16.85 1.06 13.29
CA ALA A 323 -15.87 0.05 13.70
C ALA A 323 -15.08 0.48 14.95
N ALA A 324 -14.58 1.73 14.97
CA ALA A 324 -13.88 2.29 16.12
C ALA A 324 -14.77 2.28 17.39
N SER A 325 -16.05 2.69 17.27
CA SER A 325 -16.99 2.66 18.39
C SER A 325 -17.27 1.25 18.95
N GLN A 326 -17.04 0.21 18.15
CA GLN A 326 -17.17 -1.20 18.55
C GLN A 326 -15.86 -1.81 19.05
N GLY A 327 -14.81 -0.99 19.21
CA GLY A 327 -13.49 -1.38 19.68
C GLY A 327 -12.63 -2.08 18.62
N VAL A 328 -12.98 -2.03 17.34
CA VAL A 328 -12.11 -2.50 16.25
C VAL A 328 -10.92 -1.56 16.14
N TYR A 329 -9.70 -2.11 16.04
CA TYR A 329 -8.52 -1.29 15.79
C TYR A 329 -8.52 -0.85 14.33
N THR A 330 -8.87 0.41 14.10
CA THR A 330 -9.03 0.95 12.75
C THR A 330 -7.80 1.70 12.29
N SER A 331 -7.52 1.57 11.00
CA SER A 331 -6.41 2.23 10.32
C SER A 331 -6.81 2.68 8.93
N ILE A 332 -6.04 3.60 8.37
CA ILE A 332 -6.10 3.91 6.93
C ILE A 332 -4.83 3.45 6.23
N ASN A 333 -5.01 2.97 5.00
CA ASN A 333 -3.95 2.74 4.04
C ASN A 333 -3.91 3.95 3.11
N TYR A 334 -3.12 4.96 3.51
CA TYR A 334 -3.03 6.24 2.81
C TYR A 334 -2.06 6.10 1.64
N LEU A 335 -2.59 6.10 0.42
CA LEU A 335 -1.78 6.00 -0.80
C LEU A 335 -1.18 7.38 -1.11
N ILE A 336 0.10 7.58 -0.78
CA ILE A 336 0.76 8.87 -0.79
C ILE A 336 1.52 9.16 -2.10
N PHE A 337 1.53 10.43 -2.46
CA PHE A 337 2.14 10.96 -3.68
C PHE A 337 2.76 12.35 -3.40
N PRO A 338 4.10 12.49 -3.48
CA PRO A 338 4.78 13.78 -3.30
C PRO A 338 4.29 14.86 -4.27
N GLY A 339 3.95 16.03 -3.75
CA GLY A 339 3.36 17.19 -4.43
C GLY A 339 1.84 17.15 -4.55
N VAL A 340 1.19 16.15 -3.96
CA VAL A 340 -0.28 16.04 -3.85
C VAL A 340 -0.68 15.84 -2.40
N THR A 341 -0.17 14.80 -1.76
CA THR A 341 -0.53 14.42 -0.38
C THR A 341 -0.05 15.46 0.65
N ASP A 342 1.08 16.10 0.38
CA ASP A 342 1.75 17.11 1.19
C ASP A 342 1.33 18.55 0.86
N ARG A 343 0.15 18.72 0.24
CA ARG A 343 -0.50 20.03 0.08
C ARG A 343 -1.23 20.41 1.35
N GLU A 344 -1.20 21.68 1.73
CA GLU A 344 -1.89 22.20 2.92
C GLU A 344 -3.33 21.70 3.04
N GLU A 345 -4.13 21.76 1.96
CA GLU A 345 -5.53 21.34 1.99
C GLU A 345 -5.74 19.83 2.19
N GLU A 346 -4.79 18.99 1.76
CA GLU A 346 -4.85 17.53 1.93
C GLU A 346 -4.44 17.14 3.34
N ILE A 347 -3.42 17.80 3.88
CA ILE A 347 -2.95 17.63 5.26
C ILE A 347 -4.06 17.99 6.25
N GLU A 348 -4.65 19.18 6.12
CA GLU A 348 -5.75 19.63 6.97
C GLU A 348 -6.96 18.68 6.90
N ALA A 349 -7.35 18.29 5.68
CA ALA A 349 -8.48 17.38 5.49
C ALA A 349 -8.22 16.02 6.13
N MET A 350 -7.00 15.50 6.02
CA MET A 350 -6.63 14.21 6.58
C MET A 350 -6.56 14.25 8.12
N VAL A 351 -5.95 15.28 8.70
CA VAL A 351 -5.93 15.49 10.17
C VAL A 351 -7.35 15.49 10.73
N GLU A 352 -8.24 16.25 10.09
CA GLU A 352 -9.64 16.32 10.54
C GLU A 352 -10.41 15.02 10.30
N PHE A 353 -10.14 14.29 9.21
CA PHE A 353 -10.73 12.97 8.97
C PHE A 353 -10.31 11.95 10.04
N VAL A 354 -9.03 11.93 10.42
CA VAL A 354 -8.49 11.07 11.47
C VAL A 354 -9.16 11.40 12.82
N ARG A 355 -9.22 12.69 13.19
CA ARG A 355 -9.90 13.14 14.42
C ARG A 355 -11.37 12.73 14.46
N ARG A 356 -12.10 12.89 13.35
CA ARG A 356 -13.53 12.52 13.28
C ARG A 356 -13.75 11.03 13.38
N THR A 357 -12.84 10.21 12.85
CA THR A 357 -12.99 8.75 12.79
C THR A 357 -12.45 8.01 14.00
N ASP A 358 -11.60 8.67 14.79
CA ASP A 358 -10.87 8.08 15.92
C ASP A 358 -10.03 6.85 15.52
N LEU A 359 -9.55 6.81 14.27
CA LEU A 359 -8.64 5.77 13.82
C LEU A 359 -7.30 5.86 14.56
N LYS A 360 -6.59 4.73 14.67
CA LYS A 360 -5.40 4.61 15.52
C LYS A 360 -4.08 4.46 14.77
N LEU A 361 -4.14 4.27 13.45
CA LEU A 361 -2.96 4.06 12.62
C LEU A 361 -3.14 4.61 11.21
N ILE A 362 -2.18 5.40 10.75
CA ILE A 362 -2.03 5.80 9.34
C ILE A 362 -0.89 4.97 8.75
N GLN A 363 -1.23 4.09 7.81
CA GLN A 363 -0.26 3.31 7.04
C GLN A 363 0.08 4.07 5.77
N MET A 364 1.27 4.65 5.74
CA MET A 364 1.82 5.35 4.59
C MET A 364 2.24 4.34 3.54
N ARG A 365 1.59 4.40 2.37
CA ARG A 365 1.89 3.54 1.24
C ARG A 365 2.19 4.36 0.01
N ASN A 366 3.33 4.09 -0.62
CA ASN A 366 3.67 4.74 -1.87
C ASN A 366 2.62 4.41 -2.93
N LEU A 367 1.96 5.44 -3.48
CA LEU A 367 1.01 5.24 -4.57
C LEU A 367 1.77 4.76 -5.81
N ASN A 368 1.39 3.57 -6.27
CA ASN A 368 1.93 2.91 -7.44
C ASN A 368 1.19 3.37 -8.69
N ILE A 369 1.75 4.36 -9.40
CA ILE A 369 1.10 4.96 -10.57
C ILE A 369 2.12 5.74 -11.40
N ASP A 370 1.84 5.88 -12.70
CA ASP A 370 2.52 6.84 -13.57
C ASP A 370 2.27 8.28 -13.07
N PRO A 371 3.33 9.06 -12.73
CA PRO A 371 3.17 10.39 -12.15
C PRO A 371 2.36 11.35 -13.01
N GLU A 372 2.56 11.36 -14.33
CA GLU A 372 1.83 12.22 -15.26
C GLU A 372 0.34 11.87 -15.26
N SER A 373 0.00 10.58 -15.38
CA SER A 373 -1.38 10.11 -15.38
C SER A 373 -2.12 10.47 -14.09
N TYR A 374 -1.43 10.44 -12.94
CA TYR A 374 -2.04 10.82 -11.65
C TYR A 374 -2.27 12.33 -11.54
N LEU A 375 -1.29 13.14 -11.95
CA LEU A 375 -1.41 14.60 -11.90
C LEU A 375 -2.46 15.15 -12.87
N GLU A 376 -2.68 14.49 -14.01
CA GLU A 376 -3.79 14.81 -14.93
C GLU A 376 -5.17 14.43 -14.36
N LEU A 377 -5.21 13.46 -13.44
CA LEU A 377 -6.45 12.93 -12.86
C LEU A 377 -6.94 13.76 -11.66
N ILE A 378 -6.03 14.20 -10.81
CA ILE A 378 -6.33 14.84 -9.52
C ILE A 378 -6.54 16.35 -9.70
N PRO A 379 -7.44 16.98 -8.92
CA PRO A 379 -7.60 18.43 -8.94
C PRO A 379 -6.28 19.21 -8.73
N PRO A 380 -6.17 20.41 -9.32
CA PRO A 380 -4.99 21.26 -9.14
C PRO A 380 -4.84 21.68 -7.68
N ALA A 381 -3.61 22.00 -7.28
CA ALA A 381 -3.31 22.46 -5.92
C ALA A 381 -4.10 23.74 -5.59
N ARG A 382 -4.60 23.82 -4.35
CA ARG A 382 -5.30 24.99 -3.80
C ARG A 382 -4.45 25.71 -2.75
N GLY A 383 -3.61 24.99 -2.02
CA GLY A 383 -2.65 25.50 -1.04
C GLY A 383 -1.21 25.21 -1.42
N GLU A 384 -0.30 25.52 -0.51
CA GLU A 384 1.13 25.32 -0.69
C GLU A 384 1.53 23.84 -0.54
N ILE A 385 2.60 23.44 -1.22
CA ILE A 385 3.23 22.13 -1.04
C ILE A 385 4.28 22.27 0.05
N LEU A 386 4.05 21.62 1.19
CA LEU A 386 4.92 21.74 2.38
C LEU A 386 6.08 20.74 2.38
N GLY A 387 6.00 19.70 1.56
CA GLY A 387 6.94 18.60 1.54
C GLY A 387 6.47 17.42 2.40
N MET A 388 6.71 16.21 1.90
CA MET A 388 6.30 14.96 2.53
C MET A 388 6.88 14.77 3.93
N LYS A 389 8.11 15.22 4.17
CA LYS A 389 8.75 15.12 5.49
C LYS A 389 8.07 16.03 6.52
N THR A 390 7.81 17.28 6.13
CA THR A 390 7.03 18.24 6.92
C THR A 390 5.64 17.70 7.22
N MET A 391 4.95 17.10 6.24
CA MET A 391 3.65 16.47 6.48
C MET A 391 3.72 15.37 7.54
N LEU A 392 4.75 14.50 7.50
CA LEU A 392 4.94 13.45 8.50
C LEU A 392 5.16 14.04 9.91
N GLU A 393 5.91 15.13 10.01
CA GLU A 393 6.10 15.86 11.26
C GLU A 393 4.78 16.45 11.78
N ILE A 394 4.01 17.11 10.91
CA ILE A 394 2.67 17.63 11.24
C ILE A 394 1.75 16.51 11.74
N PHE A 395 1.71 15.36 11.07
CA PHE A 395 0.88 14.25 11.53
C PHE A 395 1.31 13.73 12.91
N ARG A 396 2.61 13.65 13.19
CA ARG A 396 3.12 13.25 14.51
C ARG A 396 2.76 14.27 15.60
N GLU A 397 2.76 15.55 15.28
CA GLU A 397 2.43 16.64 16.22
C GLU A 397 0.92 16.80 16.47
N GLU A 398 0.11 16.78 15.40
CA GLU A 398 -1.33 17.05 15.45
C GLU A 398 -2.16 15.82 15.85
N LEU A 399 -1.59 14.61 15.72
CA LEU A 399 -2.25 13.32 15.98
C LEU A 399 -1.39 12.42 16.89
N PRO A 400 -1.02 12.85 18.11
CA PRO A 400 -0.07 12.11 18.97
C PRO A 400 -0.55 10.72 19.41
N GLU A 401 -1.85 10.46 19.37
CA GLU A 401 -2.47 9.17 19.72
C GLU A 401 -2.57 8.22 18.52
N VAL A 402 -2.07 8.62 17.36
CA VAL A 402 -2.17 7.88 16.10
C VAL A 402 -0.77 7.43 15.66
N VAL A 403 -0.61 6.14 15.44
CA VAL A 403 0.64 5.59 14.93
C VAL A 403 0.78 5.97 13.46
N ILE A 404 1.96 6.47 13.07
CA ILE A 404 2.35 6.57 11.67
C ILE A 404 3.20 5.34 11.35
N GLY A 405 2.74 4.51 10.42
CA GLY A 405 3.37 3.23 10.06
C GLY A 405 3.25 2.94 8.57
N SER A 406 3.43 1.68 8.17
CA SER A 406 3.40 1.25 6.77
C SER A 406 2.56 0.00 6.51
N PHE A 407 2.23 -0.78 7.55
CA PHE A 407 1.45 -2.01 7.44
C PHE A 407 0.61 -2.28 8.69
N THR A 408 -0.15 -3.37 8.70
CA THR A 408 -1.03 -3.75 9.83
C THR A 408 -0.22 -4.14 11.05
N HIS A 409 -0.54 -3.55 12.20
CA HIS A 409 0.08 -3.90 13.48
C HIS A 409 -0.84 -4.74 14.35
N VAL A 410 -0.25 -5.57 15.21
CA VAL A 410 -0.94 -6.08 16.38
C VAL A 410 -1.24 -4.88 17.30
N PRO A 411 -2.50 -4.65 17.69
CA PRO A 411 -2.84 -3.50 18.52
C PRO A 411 -2.17 -3.62 19.90
N PRO A 412 -1.78 -2.47 20.52
CA PRO A 412 -1.44 -2.44 21.93
C PRO A 412 -2.54 -3.08 22.79
N ALA A 413 -2.17 -3.74 23.89
CA ALA A 413 -3.08 -4.59 24.66
C ALA A 413 -4.33 -3.85 25.17
N GLU A 414 -4.17 -2.56 25.49
CA GLU A 414 -5.21 -1.64 25.94
C GLU A 414 -6.16 -1.17 24.83
N LEU A 415 -5.71 -1.24 23.56
CA LEU A 415 -6.50 -0.88 22.37
C LEU A 415 -7.06 -2.11 21.65
N ALA A 416 -6.63 -3.32 22.03
CA ALA A 416 -7.12 -4.56 21.46
C ALA A 416 -8.60 -4.78 21.78
N ARG A 417 -9.39 -5.12 20.75
CA ARG A 417 -10.82 -5.41 20.91
C ARG A 417 -11.03 -6.50 21.95
N ALA A 418 -11.92 -6.25 22.91
CA ALA A 418 -12.30 -7.26 23.89
C ALA A 418 -12.97 -8.45 23.19
N LYS A 419 -12.34 -9.62 23.25
CA LYS A 419 -12.92 -10.86 22.75
C LYS A 419 -14.01 -11.33 23.70
N GLN A 420 -15.16 -11.74 23.16
CA GLN A 420 -16.26 -12.26 23.97
C GLN A 420 -15.78 -13.52 24.69
N ARG A 421 -15.63 -13.46 26.03
CA ARG A 421 -15.27 -14.64 26.82
C ARG A 421 -16.34 -15.70 26.61
N ARG A 422 -15.96 -16.87 26.09
CA ARG A 422 -16.84 -18.03 26.12
C ARG A 422 -17.24 -18.30 27.56
N VAL A 423 -18.51 -18.15 27.87
CA VAL A 423 -19.10 -18.81 29.04
C VAL A 423 -19.03 -20.29 28.71
N GLN A 424 -18.08 -21.00 29.31
CA GLN A 424 -18.11 -22.46 29.30
C GLN A 424 -19.42 -22.86 29.99
N LEU A 425 -20.36 -23.39 29.20
CA LEU A 425 -21.56 -24.06 29.70
C LEU A 425 -21.22 -25.47 30.16
#